data_AF-A0A966TE10-F1
#
_entry.id   AF-A0A966TE10-F1
#
_cell.length_a   1.000
_cell.length_b   1.000
_cell.length_c   1.000
_cell.angle_alpha   90.00
_cell.angle_beta   90.00
_cell.angle_gamma   90.00
#
_symmetry.space_group_name_H-M   'P 1'
#
loop_
_entity.id
_entity.type
_entity.pdbx_description
1 polymer ?
#
loop_
_entity_poly.entity_id
_entity_poly.type
_entity_poly.pdbx_seq_one_letter_code
_entity_poly.pdbx_strand_id
1 'polypeptide(L)'
;MTAYQEDTRSLPLQETDVLSDVAAPSQLIVWNDDVNTFEWVITTLVEICGHTHEQAEQCAYLIHFKGKYAVKKGEFEILKPMCDAILDRGINATIEECVG
;
A
#
# COMPACT_ATOMS: atom_id res chain seq x y z
N MET A 1 -37.70 -21.68 41.47
CA MET A 1 -36.31 -21.79 41.95
C MET A 1 -35.47 -22.40 40.86
N THR A 2 -34.64 -21.60 40.20
CA THR A 2 -33.26 -21.93 39.82
C THR A 2 -32.59 -20.60 39.51
N ALA A 3 -31.61 -20.22 40.34
CA ALA A 3 -30.75 -19.07 40.11
C ALA A 3 -29.59 -19.56 39.21
N TYR A 4 -29.39 -18.92 38.06
CA TYR A 4 -28.16 -19.09 37.29
C TYR A 4 -27.19 -18.00 37.74
N GLN A 5 -26.12 -18.43 38.39
CA GLN A 5 -25.00 -17.60 38.79
C GLN A 5 -23.95 -17.73 37.68
N GLU A 6 -23.84 -16.72 36.81
CA GLU A 6 -22.78 -16.64 35.80
C GLU A 6 -21.62 -15.83 36.40
N ASP A 7 -20.67 -16.55 37.00
CA ASP A 7 -19.37 -16.05 37.44
C ASP A 7 -18.52 -15.75 36.19
N THR A 8 -18.64 -14.51 35.70
CA THR A 8 -17.80 -14.01 34.61
C THR A 8 -16.50 -13.50 35.21
N ARG A 9 -15.56 -14.43 35.40
CA ARG A 9 -14.15 -14.16 35.73
C ARG A 9 -13.55 -13.25 34.65
N SER A 10 -13.50 -11.96 34.92
CA SER A 10 -12.87 -10.95 34.07
C SER A 10 -11.35 -11.18 34.06
N LEU A 11 -10.82 -11.52 32.88
CA LEU A 11 -9.38 -11.52 32.62
C LEU A 11 -8.94 -10.04 32.48
N PRO A 12 -7.87 -9.60 33.18
CA PRO A 12 -7.38 -8.24 33.04
C PRO A 12 -6.82 -8.05 31.63
N LEU A 13 -7.41 -7.10 30.88
CA LEU A 13 -6.87 -6.62 29.62
C LEU A 13 -5.53 -5.93 29.92
N GLN A 14 -4.43 -6.53 29.46
CA GLN A 14 -3.14 -5.85 29.42
C GLN A 14 -3.21 -4.75 28.35
N GLU A 15 -3.23 -3.49 28.79
CA GLU A 15 -2.94 -2.34 27.92
C GLU A 15 -1.47 -2.40 27.53
N THR A 16 -1.18 -2.91 26.33
CA THR A 16 0.09 -2.64 25.66
C THR A 16 0.03 -1.23 25.10
N ASP A 17 0.70 -0.29 25.76
CA ASP A 17 0.93 1.07 25.28
C ASP A 17 1.90 1.02 24.09
N VAL A 18 1.32 0.93 22.88
CA VAL A 18 2.08 1.01 21.63
C VAL A 18 2.38 2.48 21.37
N LEU A 19 3.58 2.93 21.78
CA LEU A 19 4.19 4.15 21.28
C LEU A 19 4.32 4.04 19.75
N SER A 20 3.29 4.50 19.04
CA SER A 20 3.33 4.67 17.59
C SER A 20 3.98 6.01 17.30
N ASP A 21 5.26 6.00 16.97
CA ASP A 21 5.83 7.09 16.18
C ASP A 21 5.08 7.08 14.85
N VAL A 22 4.11 7.99 14.70
CA VAL A 22 3.30 8.09 13.47
C VAL A 22 4.23 8.59 12.36
N ALA A 23 4.82 7.65 11.62
CA ALA A 23 5.65 7.98 10.47
C ALA A 23 4.84 8.79 9.47
N ALA A 24 5.45 9.84 8.89
CA ALA A 24 4.78 10.70 7.93
C ALA A 24 4.28 9.86 6.74
N PRO A 25 3.01 10.04 6.31
CA PRO A 25 2.47 9.27 5.22
C PRO A 25 3.25 9.57 3.93
N SER A 26 3.66 8.54 3.21
CA SER A 26 4.33 8.63 1.91
C SER A 26 3.47 8.02 0.81
N GLN A 27 3.82 8.27 -0.44
CA GLN A 27 3.13 7.73 -1.61
C GLN A 27 4.13 7.10 -2.58
N LEU A 28 3.78 5.93 -3.09
CA LEU A 28 4.47 5.26 -4.18
C LEU A 28 3.90 5.75 -5.51
N ILE A 29 4.74 6.39 -6.30
CA ILE A 29 4.37 6.98 -7.59
C ILE A 29 5.01 6.18 -8.70
N VAL A 30 4.20 5.78 -9.68
CA VAL A 30 4.65 5.14 -10.92
C VAL A 30 4.53 6.16 -12.06
N TRP A 31 5.54 6.20 -12.91
CA TRP A 31 5.68 7.14 -14.02
C TRP A 31 5.44 6.43 -15.35
N ASN A 32 4.78 7.11 -16.28
CA ASN A 32 4.63 6.63 -17.64
C ASN A 32 5.99 6.64 -18.35
N ASP A 33 6.20 5.65 -19.21
CA ASP A 33 7.34 5.56 -20.10
C ASP A 33 6.91 5.00 -21.47
N ASP A 34 7.84 4.98 -22.43
CA ASP A 34 7.60 4.50 -23.80
C ASP A 34 8.14 3.07 -24.04
N VAL A 35 8.58 2.38 -22.99
CA VAL A 35 9.27 1.08 -23.06
C VAL A 35 8.35 -0.06 -22.61
N ASN A 36 7.60 0.16 -21.54
CA ASN A 36 6.79 -0.84 -20.86
C ASN A 36 5.37 -0.88 -21.43
N THR A 37 4.85 -2.10 -21.61
CA THR A 37 3.46 -2.28 -22.06
C THR A 37 2.49 -2.04 -20.92
N PHE A 38 1.25 -1.69 -21.27
CA PHE A 38 0.18 -1.49 -20.31
C PHE A 38 -0.08 -2.75 -19.46
N GLU A 39 -0.13 -3.92 -20.09
CA GLU A 39 -0.27 -5.23 -19.42
C GLU A 39 0.87 -5.53 -18.44
N TRP A 40 2.10 -5.10 -18.77
CA TRP A 40 3.25 -5.30 -17.89
C TRP A 40 3.14 -4.45 -16.61
N VAL A 41 2.67 -3.21 -16.75
CA VAL A 41 2.40 -2.33 -15.61
C VAL A 41 1.27 -2.90 -14.74
N ILE A 42 0.18 -3.38 -15.35
CA ILE A 42 -0.95 -4.00 -14.62
C ILE A 42 -0.48 -5.20 -13.81
N THR A 43 0.22 -6.15 -14.46
CA THR A 43 0.73 -7.37 -13.82
C THR A 43 1.66 -7.01 -12.65
N THR A 44 2.50 -6.00 -12.84
CA THR A 44 3.38 -5.49 -11.79
C THR A 44 2.63 -4.94 -10.59
N LEU A 45 1.60 -4.13 -10.81
CA LEU A 45 0.81 -3.57 -9.70
C LEU A 45 0.01 -4.64 -8.95
N VAL A 46 -0.45 -5.70 -9.63
CA VAL A 46 -1.11 -6.84 -8.97
C VAL A 46 -0.12 -7.59 -8.08
N GLU A 47 1.04 -7.96 -8.62
CA GLU A 47 2.01 -8.83 -7.93
C GLU A 47 2.74 -8.12 -6.79
N ILE A 48 3.11 -6.84 -6.96
CA ILE A 48 3.93 -6.11 -5.98
C ILE A 48 3.05 -5.30 -5.02
N CYS A 49 2.08 -4.55 -5.54
CA CYS A 49 1.25 -3.67 -4.72
C CYS A 49 0.03 -4.39 -4.14
N GLY A 50 -0.25 -5.62 -4.57
CA GLY A 50 -1.41 -6.41 -4.13
C GLY A 50 -2.73 -5.86 -4.64
N HIS A 51 -2.74 -5.14 -5.77
CA HIS A 51 -3.96 -4.62 -6.36
C HIS A 51 -4.80 -5.74 -6.97
N THR A 52 -6.11 -5.56 -7.00
CA THR A 52 -6.93 -6.35 -7.93
C THR A 52 -6.59 -5.96 -9.36
N HIS A 53 -6.91 -6.83 -10.32
CA HIS A 53 -6.68 -6.52 -11.73
C HIS A 53 -7.35 -5.22 -12.17
N GLU A 54 -8.62 -5.00 -11.78
CA GLU A 54 -9.37 -3.77 -12.09
C GLU A 54 -8.70 -2.52 -11.50
N GLN A 55 -8.24 -2.59 -10.24
CA GLN A 55 -7.51 -1.47 -9.61
C GLN A 55 -6.19 -1.16 -10.33
N ALA A 56 -5.45 -2.21 -10.70
CA ALA A 56 -4.20 -2.09 -11.43
C ALA A 56 -4.41 -1.50 -12.84
N GLU A 57 -5.45 -1.94 -13.54
CA GLU A 57 -5.85 -1.41 -14.85
C GLU A 57 -6.20 0.09 -14.76
N GLN A 58 -7.04 0.48 -13.79
CA GLN A 58 -7.36 1.88 -13.56
C GLN A 58 -6.12 2.72 -13.25
N CYS A 59 -5.22 2.22 -12.42
CA CYS A 59 -3.95 2.88 -12.13
C CYS A 59 -3.11 3.04 -13.40
N ALA A 60 -2.97 1.99 -14.22
CA ALA A 60 -2.24 2.04 -15.47
C ALA A 60 -2.81 3.10 -16.42
N TYR A 61 -4.14 3.25 -16.51
CA TYR A 61 -4.76 4.29 -17.35
C TYR A 61 -4.43 5.69 -16.83
N LEU A 62 -4.47 5.87 -15.51
CA LEU A 62 -4.13 7.15 -14.89
C LEU A 62 -2.66 7.51 -15.11
N ILE A 63 -1.74 6.55 -14.97
CA ILE A 63 -0.31 6.73 -15.25
C ILE A 63 -0.13 7.16 -16.71
N HIS A 64 -0.73 6.43 -17.66
CA HIS A 64 -0.60 6.72 -19.08
C HIS A 64 -1.08 8.12 -19.46
N PHE A 65 -2.29 8.51 -19.03
CA PHE A 65 -2.86 9.80 -19.42
C PHE A 65 -2.34 10.99 -18.63
N LYS A 66 -1.90 10.80 -17.38
CA LYS A 66 -1.42 11.89 -16.50
C LYS A 66 0.10 11.97 -16.43
N GLY A 67 0.82 11.04 -17.03
CA GLY A 67 2.28 10.91 -16.97
C GLY A 67 2.80 10.29 -15.67
N LYS A 68 2.04 10.33 -14.57
CA LYS A 68 2.34 9.64 -13.31
C LYS A 68 1.09 9.43 -12.47
N TYR A 69 1.13 8.48 -11.55
CA TYR A 69 0.07 8.28 -10.56
C TYR A 69 0.58 7.68 -9.24
N ALA A 70 0.00 8.12 -8.13
CA ALA A 70 0.25 7.56 -6.81
C ALA A 70 -0.55 6.26 -6.62
N VAL A 71 0.10 5.13 -6.88
CA VAL A 71 -0.54 3.80 -6.87
C VAL A 71 -0.78 3.26 -5.47
N LYS A 72 -0.01 3.71 -4.47
CA LYS A 72 -0.15 3.27 -3.08
C LYS A 72 0.25 4.39 -2.12
N LYS A 73 -0.38 4.44 -0.95
CA LYS A 73 0.01 5.31 0.17
C LYS A 73 0.34 4.45 1.38
N GLY A 74 1.32 4.88 2.17
CA GLY A 74 1.77 4.13 3.35
C GLY A 74 3.06 4.70 3.91
N GLU A 75 3.60 4.02 4.92
CA GLU A 75 4.89 4.38 5.52
C GLU A 75 6.04 4.10 4.55
N PHE A 76 7.08 4.94 4.60
CA PHE A 76 8.24 4.80 3.71
C PHE A 76 8.84 3.39 3.76
N GLU A 77 8.96 2.79 4.95
CA GLU A 77 9.54 1.45 5.14
C GLU A 77 8.74 0.35 4.44
N ILE A 78 7.42 0.51 4.33
CA ILE A 78 6.53 -0.41 3.63
C ILE A 78 6.62 -0.19 2.11
N LEU A 79 6.68 1.08 1.69
CA LEU A 79 6.69 1.45 0.27
C LEU A 79 8.04 1.19 -0.39
N LYS A 80 9.14 1.30 0.34
CA LYS A 80 10.51 1.13 -0.17
C LYS A 80 10.74 -0.20 -0.89
N PRO A 81 10.47 -1.38 -0.28
CA PRO A 81 10.68 -2.65 -0.97
C PRO A 81 9.76 -2.81 -2.20
N MET A 82 8.56 -2.23 -2.19
CA MET A 82 7.68 -2.24 -3.35
C MET A 82 8.24 -1.38 -4.49
N CYS A 83 8.78 -0.19 -4.17
CA CYS A 83 9.42 0.69 -5.15
C CYS A 83 10.63 0.00 -5.80
N ASP A 84 11.50 -0.59 -4.98
CA ASP A 84 12.69 -1.30 -5.47
C ASP A 84 12.29 -2.46 -6.39
N ALA A 85 11.27 -3.25 -6.03
CA ALA A 85 10.79 -4.35 -6.86
C ALA A 85 10.15 -3.89 -8.20
N ILE A 86 9.54 -2.70 -8.25
CA ILE A 86 9.02 -2.11 -9.49
C ILE A 86 10.17 -1.63 -10.38
N LEU A 87 11.19 -1.01 -9.78
CA LEU A 87 12.40 -0.56 -10.48
C LEU A 87 13.18 -1.75 -11.08
N ASP A 88 13.28 -2.85 -10.35
CA ASP A 88 13.92 -4.09 -10.82
C ASP A 88 13.21 -4.70 -12.04
N ARG A 89 11.93 -4.38 -12.24
CA ARG A 89 11.14 -4.76 -13.43
C ARG A 89 11.28 -3.78 -14.60
N GLY A 90 12.14 -2.77 -14.46
CA GLY A 90 12.38 -1.75 -15.47
C GLY A 90 11.28 -0.70 -15.57
N ILE A 91 10.40 -0.58 -14.57
CA ILE A 91 9.33 0.41 -14.54
C ILE A 91 9.75 1.59 -13.65
N ASN A 92 9.55 2.81 -14.13
CA ASN A 92 9.95 4.01 -13.39
C ASN A 92 9.02 4.26 -12.19
N ALA A 93 9.58 4.30 -10.98
CA ALA A 93 8.86 4.58 -9.75
C ALA A 93 9.66 5.43 -8.76
N THR A 94 8.97 6.20 -7.93
CA THR A 94 9.54 7.02 -6.84
C THR A 94 8.66 7.01 -5.60
N ILE A 95 9.23 7.32 -4.44
CA ILE A 95 8.47 7.56 -3.21
C ILE A 95 8.51 9.06 -2.89
N GLU A 96 7.34 9.66 -2.69
CA GLU A 96 7.19 11.06 -2.28
C GLU A 96 6.53 11.12 -0.89
N GLU A 97 7.12 11.88 0.03
CA GLU A 97 6.50 12.16 1.35
C GLU A 97 5.29 13.08 1.15
N CYS A 98 4.17 12.79 1.83
CA CYS A 98 3.02 13.69 1.84
C CYS A 98 3.33 14.84 2.79
N VAL A 99 3.75 15.98 2.25
CA VAL A 99 3.79 17.22 3.02
C VAL A 99 2.34 17.68 3.21
N GLY A 100 1.88 17.67 4.46
CA GLY A 100 0.54 18.13 4.87
C GLY A 100 0.39 19.64 4.83
#